data_AF-A0A8J7KGY4-F1
#
_entry.id   AF-A0A8J7KGY4-F1
#
_cell.length_a   1.000
_cell.length_b   1.000
_cell.length_c   1.000
_cell.angle_alpha   90.00
_cell.angle_beta   90.00
_cell.angle_gamma   90.00
#
_symmetry.space_group_name_H-M   'P 1'
#
loop_
_entity.id
_entity.type
_entity.pdbx_description
1 polymer ?
#
loop_
_entity_poly.entity_id
_entity_poly.type
_entity_poly.pdbx_seq_one_letter_code
_entity_poly.pdbx_strand_id
1 'polypeptide(L)'
;MSGWWFTVSLGSAPVDSMEGKKAPVLASWEDGLDIAWLSKLVETGRAIRLPDDKSHLREVYSAKANCVLPILSELHERVTFQASIRQFNKDLIDTCAADQTLTIELWDMG
;
A
#
# COMPACT_ATOMS: atom_id res chain seq x y z
N MET A 1 -19.82 5.02 -9.67
CA MET A 1 -19.30 4.33 -8.49
C MET A 1 -17.85 4.06 -8.82
N SER A 2 -16.98 5.03 -8.55
CA SER A 2 -15.56 4.90 -8.83
C SER A 2 -14.98 4.06 -7.70
N GLY A 3 -14.79 2.77 -7.97
CA GLY A 3 -14.05 1.90 -7.05
C GLY A 3 -12.58 2.28 -7.14
N TRP A 4 -11.87 2.26 -6.02
CA TRP A 4 -10.41 2.32 -6.03
C TRP A 4 -9.89 1.00 -5.45
N TRP A 5 -8.69 0.63 -5.88
CA TRP A 5 -7.96 -0.51 -5.39
C TRP A 5 -6.63 0.01 -4.87
N PHE A 6 -6.20 -0.36 -3.66
CA PHE A 6 -4.79 -0.18 -3.31
C PHE A 6 -4.10 -1.47 -2.85
N THR A 7 -2.82 -1.59 -3.21
CA THR A 7 -1.96 -2.70 -2.82
C THR A 7 -0.75 -2.16 -2.07
N VAL A 8 -0.46 -2.70 -0.90
CA VAL A 8 0.77 -2.42 -0.14
C VAL A 8 1.69 -3.62 -0.24
N SER A 9 2.93 -3.37 -0.64
CA SER A 9 3.97 -4.38 -0.82
C SER A 9 5.28 -3.91 -0.20
N LEU A 10 6.20 -4.84 0.07
CA LEU A 10 7.55 -4.45 0.45
C LEU A 10 8.21 -3.67 -0.70
N GLY A 11 8.88 -2.56 -0.39
CA GLY A 11 9.67 -1.84 -1.38
C GLY A 11 10.80 -2.74 -1.87
N SER A 12 10.85 -2.99 -3.19
CA SER A 12 11.99 -3.69 -3.78
C SER A 12 13.26 -2.88 -3.52
N ALA A 13 14.24 -3.53 -2.87
CA ALA A 13 15.62 -3.07 -2.85
C ALA A 13 16.12 -2.79 -4.28
N PRO A 14 17.13 -1.91 -4.47
CA PRO A 14 17.59 -1.48 -5.78
C PRO A 14 17.89 -2.66 -6.72
N VAL A 15 17.51 -2.45 -7.98
CA VAL A 15 17.61 -3.34 -9.15
C VAL A 15 19.05 -3.80 -9.39
N ASP A 16 19.52 -4.77 -8.61
CA ASP A 16 20.73 -5.55 -8.93
C ASP A 16 20.50 -7.07 -8.80
N SER A 17 19.31 -7.48 -8.35
CA SER A 17 18.92 -8.88 -8.34
C SER A 17 18.11 -9.19 -9.61
N MET A 18 18.80 -9.77 -10.60
CA MET A 18 18.19 -10.49 -11.72
C MET A 18 17.27 -11.60 -11.20
N GLU A 19 16.02 -11.28 -10.90
CA GLU A 19 14.88 -12.18 -10.93
C GLU A 19 13.66 -11.32 -10.62
N GLY A 20 12.70 -11.26 -11.55
CA GLY A 20 11.45 -10.52 -11.41
C GLY A 20 10.51 -11.11 -10.34
N LYS A 21 11.01 -11.32 -9.12
CA LYS A 21 10.20 -11.66 -7.96
C LYS A 21 9.40 -10.42 -7.59
N LYS A 22 8.10 -10.46 -7.91
CA LYS A 22 7.13 -9.48 -7.41
C LYS A 22 7.34 -9.32 -5.91
N ALA A 23 7.44 -8.08 -5.45
CA ALA A 23 7.55 -7.80 -4.04
C ALA A 23 6.42 -8.50 -3.27
N PRO A 24 6.70 -9.11 -2.11
CA PRO A 24 5.66 -9.74 -1.32
C PRO A 24 4.64 -8.68 -0.91
N VAL A 25 3.38 -8.94 -1.29
CA VAL A 25 2.24 -8.09 -0.95
C VAL A 25 1.97 -8.27 0.53
N LEU A 26 1.92 -7.16 1.27
CA LEU A 26 1.53 -7.16 2.67
C LEU A 26 0.02 -7.21 2.78
N ALA A 27 -0.66 -6.32 2.05
CA ALA A 27 -2.11 -6.27 2.07
C ALA A 27 -2.66 -5.55 0.83
N SER A 28 -3.91 -5.85 0.49
CA SER A 28 -4.62 -5.32 -0.68
C SER A 28 -6.10 -5.19 -0.36
N TRP A 29 -6.67 -4.05 -0.76
CA TRP A 29 -8.09 -3.74 -0.60
C TRP A 29 -8.72 -3.30 -1.91
N GLU A 30 -9.95 -3.75 -2.11
CA GLU A 30 -10.84 -3.39 -3.20
C GLU A 30 -12.05 -2.68 -2.60
N ASP A 31 -12.10 -1.36 -2.81
CA ASP A 31 -13.21 -0.49 -2.43
C ASP A 31 -13.55 -0.48 -0.92
N GLY A 32 -14.40 0.45 -0.47
CA GLY A 32 -14.97 0.44 0.89
C GLY A 32 -14.16 1.06 2.04
N LEU A 33 -12.97 1.60 1.79
CA LEU A 33 -12.20 2.44 2.72
C LEU A 33 -11.96 3.87 2.20
N ASP A 34 -11.72 4.82 3.10
CA ASP A 34 -11.26 6.13 2.66
C ASP A 34 -9.76 6.04 2.30
N ILE A 35 -9.33 6.63 1.18
CA ILE A 35 -7.92 6.74 0.79
C ILE A 35 -7.26 8.04 1.27
N ALA A 36 -7.99 8.92 1.98
CA ALA A 36 -7.47 10.16 2.53
C ALA A 36 -6.26 9.99 3.46
N TRP A 37 -6.09 8.80 4.05
CA TRP A 37 -4.90 8.49 4.86
C TRP A 37 -3.60 8.57 4.03
N LEU A 38 -3.63 8.23 2.73
CA LEU A 38 -2.48 8.35 1.85
C LEU A 38 -2.09 9.81 1.65
N SER A 39 -3.06 10.67 1.35
CA SER A 39 -2.84 12.11 1.21
C SER A 39 -2.24 12.70 2.49
N LYS A 40 -2.78 12.30 3.66
CA LYS A 40 -2.25 12.73 4.96
C LYS A 40 -0.82 12.25 5.22
N LEU A 41 -0.46 11.05 4.79
CA LEU A 41 0.93 10.57 4.89
C LEU A 41 1.87 11.40 4.02
N VAL A 42 1.45 11.81 2.84
CA VAL A 42 2.24 12.67 1.95
C VAL A 42 2.39 14.07 2.54
N GLU A 43 1.31 14.67 3.03
CA GLU A 43 1.32 15.99 3.67
C GLU A 43 2.24 16.03 4.90
N THR A 44 2.28 14.94 5.66
CA THR A 44 3.14 14.82 6.85
C THR A 44 4.59 14.43 6.53
N GLY A 45 4.94 14.25 5.25
CA GLY A 45 6.28 13.83 4.81
C GLY A 45 6.63 12.38 5.17
N ARG A 46 5.63 11.57 5.53
CA ARG A 46 5.78 10.15 5.89
C ARG A 46 5.63 9.21 4.69
N ALA A 47 5.00 9.70 3.63
CA ALA A 47 4.95 9.08 2.32
C ALA A 47 5.44 10.06 1.25
N ILE A 48 5.98 9.51 0.18
CA ILE A 48 6.42 10.25 -1.00
C ILE A 48 5.68 9.65 -2.20
N ARG A 49 4.98 10.48 -2.96
CA ARG A 49 4.41 10.07 -4.24
C ARG A 49 5.55 9.89 -5.24
N LEU A 50 5.69 8.68 -5.76
CA LEU A 50 6.64 8.38 -6.82
C LEU A 50 6.05 8.81 -8.17
N PRO A 51 6.86 9.39 -9.06
CA PRO A 51 6.44 9.65 -10.43
C PRO A 51 6.24 8.30 -11.13
N ASP A 52 5.00 7.98 -11.50
CA ASP A 52 4.69 6.83 -12.33
C ASP A 52 4.39 7.31 -13.76
N ASP A 53 5.24 6.92 -14.69
CA ASP A 53 5.16 7.33 -16.11
C ASP A 53 4.12 6.50 -16.89
N LYS A 54 3.52 5.49 -16.24
CA LYS A 54 2.83 4.39 -16.94
C LYS A 54 1.32 4.50 -17.04
N SER A 55 0.63 5.28 -16.19
CA SER A 55 -0.82 5.51 -16.34
C SER A 55 -1.33 6.61 -15.41
N HIS A 56 -2.25 7.46 -15.89
CA HIS A 56 -2.95 8.46 -15.07
C HIS A 56 -3.91 7.86 -14.05
N LEU A 57 -4.22 6.56 -14.18
CA LEU A 57 -5.11 5.80 -13.29
C LEU A 57 -4.35 5.10 -12.16
N ARG A 58 -3.01 5.17 -12.14
CA ARG A 58 -2.18 4.54 -11.13
C ARG A 58 -1.30 5.56 -10.43
N GLU A 59 -1.38 5.58 -9.12
CA GLU A 59 -0.53 6.41 -8.28
C GLU A 59 0.31 5.52 -7.38
N VAL A 60 1.62 5.73 -7.38
CA VAL A 60 2.55 4.95 -6.56
C VAL A 60 3.08 5.84 -5.46
N TYR A 61 3.06 5.33 -4.24
CA TYR A 61 3.56 5.98 -3.05
C TYR A 61 4.62 5.11 -2.38
N SER A 62 5.62 5.75 -1.78
CA SER A 62 6.67 5.11 -1.00
C SER A 62 6.60 5.63 0.42
N ALA A 63 6.54 4.74 1.41
CA ALA A 63 6.43 5.11 2.82
C ALA A 63 7.15 4.09 3.71
N LYS A 64 7.53 4.50 4.92
CA LYS A 64 8.10 3.56 5.90
C LYS A 64 7.02 2.67 6.51
N ALA A 65 7.37 1.43 6.80
CA ALA A 65 6.49 0.45 7.42
C ALA A 65 5.90 0.94 8.75
N ASN A 66 6.70 1.57 9.62
CA ASN A 66 6.20 2.13 10.88
C ASN A 66 5.07 3.17 10.74
N CYS A 67 4.94 3.81 9.58
CA CYS A 67 3.88 4.78 9.30
C CYS A 67 2.63 4.10 8.72
N VAL A 68 2.81 3.01 7.99
CA VAL A 68 1.75 2.36 7.21
C VAL A 68 1.14 1.18 7.96
N LEU A 69 1.95 0.31 8.60
CA LEU A 69 1.46 -0.90 9.27
C LEU A 69 0.39 -0.64 10.36
N PRO A 70 0.50 0.40 11.21
CA PRO A 70 -0.57 0.72 12.16
C PRO A 70 -1.87 1.10 11.46
N ILE A 71 -1.78 1.86 10.36
CA ILE A 71 -2.94 2.24 9.55
C ILE A 71 -3.59 1.02 8.93
N LEU A 72 -2.81 0.07 8.38
CA LEU A 72 -3.34 -1.17 7.82
C LEU A 72 -4.11 -2.00 8.86
N SER A 73 -3.63 -2.04 10.10
CA SER A 73 -4.31 -2.73 11.19
C SER A 73 -5.62 -2.04 11.56
N GLU A 74 -5.62 -0.70 11.69
CA GLU A 74 -6.85 0.08 11.91
C GLU A 74 -7.86 -0.07 10.77
N LEU A 75 -7.39 -0.06 9.51
CA LEU A 75 -8.24 -0.24 8.34
C LEU A 75 -8.87 -1.63 8.36
N HIS A 76 -8.07 -2.67 8.64
CA HIS A 76 -8.56 -4.04 8.77
C HIS A 76 -9.67 -4.17 9.83
N GLU A 77 -9.56 -3.46 10.96
CA GLU A 77 -10.61 -3.43 11.99
C GLU A 77 -11.85 -2.60 11.60
N ARG A 78 -11.67 -1.55 10.80
CA ARG A 78 -12.75 -0.65 10.36
C ARG A 78 -13.55 -1.19 9.18
N VAL A 79 -12.98 -2.10 8.38
CA VAL A 79 -13.67 -2.70 7.25
C VAL A 79 -14.93 -3.40 7.76
N THR A 80 -16.09 -2.86 7.38
CA THR A 80 -17.39 -3.44 7.71
C THR A 80 -17.68 -4.70 6.86
N PHE A 81 -17.11 -4.76 5.65
CA PHE A 81 -17.29 -5.86 4.71
C PHE A 81 -15.95 -6.52 4.39
N GLN A 82 -15.68 -7.68 4.99
CA GLN A 82 -14.46 -8.45 4.71
C GLN A 82 -14.25 -8.74 3.22
N ALA A 83 -15.32 -8.75 2.41
CA ALA A 83 -15.24 -8.90 0.95
C ALA A 83 -14.40 -7.82 0.25
N SER A 84 -14.21 -6.65 0.87
CA SER A 84 -13.32 -5.59 0.39
C SER A 84 -11.84 -5.88 0.63
N ILE A 85 -11.50 -6.84 1.49
CA ILE A 85 -10.11 -7.22 1.75
C ILE A 85 -9.72 -8.32 0.78
N ARG A 86 -8.89 -8.00 -0.21
CA ARG A 86 -8.37 -8.99 -1.16
C ARG A 86 -7.27 -9.84 -0.55
N GLN A 87 -6.39 -9.21 0.22
CA GLN A 87 -5.28 -9.89 0.87
C GLN A 87 -4.86 -9.15 2.14
N PHE A 88 -4.55 -9.88 3.20
CA PHE A 88 -3.96 -9.33 4.42
C PHE A 88 -3.02 -10.37 5.05
N ASN A 89 -1.73 -10.24 4.78
CA ASN A 89 -0.72 -11.18 5.26
C ASN A 89 -0.19 -10.71 6.62
N LYS A 90 -0.90 -11.11 7.67
CA LYS A 90 -0.58 -10.75 9.04
C LYS A 90 0.85 -11.14 9.44
N ASP A 91 1.32 -12.33 9.05
CA ASP A 91 2.70 -12.77 9.36
C ASP A 91 3.76 -11.84 8.78
N LEU A 92 3.57 -11.38 7.54
CA LEU A 92 4.51 -10.46 6.89
C LEU A 92 4.44 -9.06 7.51
N ILE A 93 3.25 -8.61 7.92
CA ILE A 93 3.06 -7.34 8.63
C ILE A 93 3.76 -7.39 9.99
N ASP A 94 3.56 -8.46 10.75
CA ASP A 94 4.10 -8.63 12.11
C ASP A 94 5.62 -8.86 12.09
N THR A 95 6.18 -9.40 10.99
CA THR A 95 7.64 -9.60 10.81
C THR A 95 8.34 -8.47 10.05
N CYS A 96 7.60 -7.50 9.52
CA CYS A 96 8.16 -6.39 8.75
C CYS A 96 8.94 -5.44 9.68
N ALA A 97 10.18 -5.13 9.32
CA ALA A 97 10.98 -4.16 10.05
C ALA A 97 10.35 -2.76 9.97
N ALA A 98 10.37 -2.01 11.09
CA ALA A 98 9.76 -0.68 11.19
C ALA A 98 10.31 0.34 10.18
N ASP A 99 11.60 0.24 9.85
CA ASP A 99 12.28 1.10 8.87
C ASP A 99 12.23 0.58 7.43
N GLN A 100 11.57 -0.57 7.20
CA GLN A 100 11.41 -1.11 5.86
C GLN A 100 10.59 -0.16 5.00
N THR A 101 11.11 0.19 3.82
CA THR A 101 10.35 0.94 2.83
C THR A 101 9.28 0.03 2.23
N LEU A 102 8.06 0.55 2.16
CA LEU A 102 6.90 -0.07 1.54
C LEU A 102 6.50 0.72 0.29
N THR A 103 6.03 -0.01 -0.70
CA THR A 103 5.43 0.55 -1.91
C THR A 103 3.93 0.36 -1.82
N ILE A 104 3.20 1.46 -1.98
CA ILE A 104 1.74 1.49 -2.00
C ILE A 104 1.31 1.90 -3.40
N GLU A 105 0.58 1.02 -4.06
CA GLU A 105 0.04 1.24 -5.40
C GLU A 105 -1.45 1.49 -5.29
N LEU A 106 -1.90 2.69 -5.61
CA LEU A 106 -3.29 3.06 -5.69
C LEU A 106 -3.71 3.05 -7.16
N TRP A 107 -4.83 2.39 -7.44
CA TRP A 107 -5.45 2.29 -8.75
C TRP A 107 -6.85 2.88 -8.66
N ASP A 108 -7.11 3.87 -9.50
CA ASP A 108 -8.45 4.40 -9.71
C ASP A 108 -9.14 3.54 -10.78
N MET A 109 -10.25 2.88 -10.43
CA MET A 109 -11.04 2.06 -11.37
C MET A 109 -12.19 2.87 -12.00
N GLY A 110 -12.09 4.21 -11.99
CA GLY A 110 -13.02 5.18 -12.58
C GLY A 110 -13.47 4.86 -14.01
#